data_AF-A0A7W8ZK22-F1
#
_entry.id   AF-A0A7W8ZK22-F1
#
_cell.length_a   1.000
_cell.length_b   1.000
_cell.length_c   1.000
_cell.angle_alpha   90.00
_cell.angle_beta   90.00
_cell.angle_gamma   90.00
#
_symmetry.space_group_name_H-M   'P 1'
#
loop_
_entity.id
_entity.type
_entity.pdbx_description
1 polymer ?
#
loop_
_entity_poly.entity_id
_entity_poly.type
_entity_poly.pdbx_seq_one_letter_code
_entity_poly.pdbx_strand_id
1 'polypeptide(L)'
;MNKSVYFILLFVAFFVSCSPDSGSGKNSADSAMDQTQRDQHDDAGKKKLIIAELKQMQQAFADKDVSRIEKYFSFPLADTTLSLYEINEDFDLARKANDGHISKELFVKNFNDIYDYFQMGGFSDLFKAVDLSELKGKQELASEHHIKDEGCYTFYRISIEGDTVNLQYGTNSDQTYREAHPDEEEVCGESAFNWVFRLEGNKLRFVREMTAG
;
A
#
# COMPACT_ATOMS: atom_id res chain seq x y z
N MET A 1 39.31 -54.56 -4.02
CA MET A 1 40.21 -55.04 -5.09
C MET A 1 39.47 -54.95 -6.42
N ASN A 2 40.04 -54.20 -7.36
CA ASN A 2 39.96 -54.33 -8.84
C ASN A 2 38.60 -54.44 -9.55
N LYS A 3 38.37 -53.92 -10.75
CA LYS A 3 38.97 -52.93 -11.66
C LYS A 3 38.03 -52.96 -12.88
N SER A 4 37.81 -51.80 -13.50
CA SER A 4 37.61 -51.60 -14.94
C SER A 4 36.46 -52.29 -15.67
N VAL A 5 35.54 -51.50 -16.25
CA VAL A 5 35.28 -51.49 -17.71
C VAL A 5 34.83 -50.07 -18.12
N TYR A 6 35.64 -49.44 -18.97
CA TYR A 6 35.33 -48.27 -19.81
C TYR A 6 34.58 -48.72 -21.07
N PHE A 7 33.74 -47.86 -21.67
CA PHE A 7 33.54 -47.62 -23.13
C PHE A 7 32.28 -46.73 -23.31
N ILE A 8 32.39 -45.41 -23.41
CA ILE A 8 32.53 -44.59 -24.65
C ILE A 8 31.59 -45.02 -25.79
N LEU A 9 30.52 -44.22 -25.99
CA LEU A 9 29.69 -44.12 -27.20
C LEU A 9 29.28 -42.64 -27.32
N LEU A 10 30.07 -41.79 -27.98
CA LEU A 10 30.06 -41.49 -29.42
C LEU A 10 28.76 -40.75 -29.83
N PHE A 11 28.71 -39.45 -29.53
CA PHE A 11 27.77 -38.51 -30.14
C PHE A 11 28.49 -37.73 -31.23
N VAL A 12 28.27 -38.14 -32.48
CA VAL A 12 28.68 -37.43 -33.69
C VAL A 12 27.63 -36.38 -34.03
N ALA A 13 28.12 -35.20 -34.36
CA ALA A 13 27.41 -34.01 -34.75
C ALA A 13 26.54 -34.20 -36.02
N PHE A 14 25.36 -33.59 -36.01
CA PHE A 14 24.75 -33.06 -37.23
C PHE A 14 24.73 -31.54 -37.15
N PHE A 15 25.53 -30.94 -38.03
CA PHE A 15 25.45 -29.56 -38.42
C PHE A 15 24.13 -29.32 -39.16
N VAL A 16 23.34 -28.34 -38.71
CA VAL A 16 22.45 -27.59 -39.60
C VAL A 16 22.87 -26.14 -39.53
N SER A 17 23.52 -25.73 -40.60
CA SER A 17 23.92 -24.39 -40.97
C SER A 17 22.68 -23.56 -41.33
N CYS A 18 22.44 -22.45 -40.62
CA CYS A 18 21.64 -21.34 -41.14
C CYS A 18 22.58 -20.20 -41.47
N SER A 19 22.63 -19.84 -42.76
CA SER A 19 23.39 -18.71 -43.30
C SER A 19 22.90 -17.38 -42.72
N PRO A 20 23.78 -16.39 -42.48
CA PRO A 20 23.37 -15.02 -42.29
C PRO A 20 23.10 -14.41 -43.67
N ASP A 21 21.83 -14.17 -43.98
CA ASP A 21 21.46 -13.42 -45.17
C ASP A 21 21.69 -11.92 -44.90
N SER A 22 22.62 -11.35 -45.65
CA SER A 22 22.96 -9.93 -45.66
C SER A 22 21.86 -9.15 -46.37
N GLY A 23 21.13 -8.30 -45.63
CA GLY A 23 20.11 -7.46 -46.23
C GLY A 23 19.65 -6.30 -45.33
N SER A 24 20.27 -5.14 -45.55
CA SER A 24 19.73 -3.80 -45.32
C SER A 24 19.38 -3.39 -43.88
N GLY A 25 20.22 -2.52 -43.33
CA GLY A 25 19.93 -1.79 -42.10
C GLY A 25 18.64 -0.98 -42.21
N LYS A 26 17.69 -1.28 -41.32
CA LYS A 26 16.70 -0.34 -40.84
C LYS A 26 16.73 -0.37 -39.32
N ASN A 27 16.87 0.83 -38.76
CA ASN A 27 17.10 1.14 -37.37
C ASN A 27 16.01 0.53 -36.47
N SER A 28 16.38 -0.44 -35.62
CA SER A 28 15.53 -0.94 -34.53
C SER A 28 15.55 -0.02 -33.28
N ALA A 29 15.74 1.29 -33.48
CA ALA A 29 15.70 2.27 -32.40
C ALA A 29 14.27 2.75 -32.08
N ASP A 30 13.30 2.53 -32.98
CA ASP A 30 11.94 3.06 -32.82
C ASP A 30 11.04 2.22 -31.91
N SER A 31 11.32 0.92 -31.69
CA SER A 31 10.47 0.09 -30.83
C SER A 31 10.75 0.23 -29.32
N ALA A 32 11.92 0.76 -28.94
CA ALA A 32 12.23 1.02 -27.52
C ALA A 32 11.68 2.39 -27.03
N MET A 33 11.60 3.38 -27.93
CA MET A 33 11.01 4.69 -27.60
C MET A 33 9.48 4.62 -27.45
N ASP A 34 8.79 3.85 -28.29
CA ASP A 34 7.33 3.76 -28.27
C ASP A 34 6.79 3.04 -27.02
N GLN A 35 7.52 2.04 -26.53
CA GLN A 35 7.16 1.30 -25.31
C GLN A 35 7.39 2.17 -24.05
N THR A 36 8.51 2.90 -23.99
CA THR A 36 8.83 3.80 -22.87
C THR A 36 7.86 4.98 -22.79
N GLN A 37 7.43 5.55 -23.94
CA GLN A 37 6.43 6.61 -23.95
C GLN A 37 5.03 6.12 -23.58
N ARG A 38 4.67 4.89 -23.96
CA ARG A 38 3.38 4.28 -23.61
C ARG A 38 3.30 3.93 -22.13
N ASP A 39 4.38 3.41 -21.54
CA ASP A 39 4.49 3.10 -20.13
C ASP A 39 4.49 4.38 -19.27
N GLN A 40 5.20 5.43 -19.69
CA GLN A 40 5.15 6.74 -19.01
C GLN A 40 3.78 7.43 -19.13
N HIS A 41 3.09 7.28 -20.25
CA HIS A 41 1.76 7.85 -20.44
C HIS A 41 0.69 7.09 -19.62
N ASP A 42 0.83 5.77 -19.47
CA ASP A 42 -0.07 4.95 -18.64
C ASP A 42 0.10 5.29 -17.14
N ASP A 43 1.34 5.50 -16.68
CA ASP A 43 1.63 5.87 -15.28
C ASP A 43 1.06 7.27 -14.92
N ALA A 44 1.24 8.26 -15.79
CA ALA A 44 0.68 9.60 -15.58
C ALA A 44 -0.87 9.60 -15.54
N GLY A 45 -1.51 8.77 -16.37
CA GLY A 45 -2.96 8.58 -16.38
C GLY A 45 -3.47 7.93 -15.08
N LYS A 46 -2.83 6.84 -14.64
CA LYS A 46 -3.13 6.14 -13.38
C LYS A 46 -2.95 7.06 -12.18
N LYS A 47 -1.85 7.81 -12.12
CA LYS A 47 -1.59 8.76 -11.03
C LYS A 47 -2.68 9.82 -10.90
N LYS A 48 -3.17 10.34 -12.03
CA LYS A 48 -4.30 11.28 -12.03
C LYS A 48 -5.58 10.66 -11.47
N LEU A 49 -5.87 9.39 -11.79
CA LEU A 49 -7.00 8.66 -11.22
C LEU A 49 -6.83 8.43 -9.72
N ILE A 50 -5.65 8.01 -9.27
CA ILE A 50 -5.31 7.85 -7.86
C ILE A 50 -5.56 9.15 -7.08
N ILE A 51 -5.04 10.28 -7.58
CA ILE A 51 -5.23 11.59 -6.93
C ILE A 51 -6.71 11.96 -6.86
N ALA A 52 -7.49 11.66 -7.90
CA ALA A 52 -8.93 11.91 -7.89
C ALA A 52 -9.66 11.05 -6.84
N GLU A 53 -9.33 9.77 -6.76
CA GLU A 53 -9.90 8.85 -5.77
C GLU A 53 -9.49 9.22 -4.33
N LEU A 54 -8.24 9.66 -4.12
CA LEU A 54 -7.77 10.16 -2.82
C LEU A 54 -8.52 11.40 -2.36
N LYS A 55 -8.88 12.31 -3.28
CA LYS A 55 -9.72 13.47 -2.94
C LYS A 55 -11.15 13.08 -2.57
N GLN A 56 -11.70 12.06 -3.23
CA GLN A 56 -13.01 11.52 -2.84
C GLN A 56 -12.94 10.85 -1.47
N MET A 57 -11.84 10.15 -1.19
CA MET A 57 -11.58 9.48 0.08
C MET A 57 -11.45 10.50 1.19
N GLN A 58 -10.65 11.55 1.01
CA GLN A 58 -10.52 12.67 1.93
C GLN A 58 -11.89 13.20 2.36
N GLN A 59 -12.77 13.49 1.40
CA GLN A 59 -14.10 14.00 1.72
C GLN A 59 -14.95 12.95 2.46
N ALA A 60 -14.92 11.68 2.03
CA ALA A 60 -15.67 10.61 2.70
C ALA A 60 -15.27 10.44 4.17
N PHE A 61 -13.96 10.51 4.47
CA PHE A 61 -13.44 10.43 5.85
C PHE A 61 -13.70 11.71 6.66
N ALA A 62 -13.62 12.89 6.04
CA ALA A 62 -13.98 14.14 6.69
C ALA A 62 -15.46 14.16 7.13
N ASP A 63 -16.35 13.62 6.29
CA ASP A 63 -17.79 13.55 6.56
C ASP A 63 -18.19 12.32 7.41
N LYS A 64 -17.24 11.41 7.69
CA LYS A 64 -17.51 10.06 8.23
C LYS A 64 -18.65 9.32 7.49
N ASP A 65 -18.73 9.50 6.17
CA ASP A 65 -19.78 8.93 5.33
C ASP A 65 -19.52 7.44 5.06
N VAL A 66 -20.10 6.59 5.89
CA VAL A 66 -19.96 5.12 5.80
C VAL A 66 -20.31 4.59 4.41
N SER A 67 -21.33 5.16 3.76
CA SER A 67 -21.78 4.73 2.43
C SER A 67 -20.78 5.05 1.31
N ARG A 68 -19.85 5.98 1.57
CA ARG A 68 -18.73 6.30 0.66
C ARG A 68 -17.48 5.54 1.06
N ILE A 69 -17.20 5.43 2.37
CA ILE A 69 -16.04 4.72 2.89
C ILE A 69 -16.10 3.22 2.51
N GLU A 70 -17.26 2.58 2.66
CA GLU A 70 -17.44 1.16 2.32
C GLU A 70 -17.07 0.84 0.85
N LYS A 71 -17.13 1.84 -0.05
CA LYS A 71 -16.88 1.63 -1.49
C LYS A 71 -15.42 1.38 -1.80
N TYR A 72 -14.50 1.66 -0.87
CA TYR A 72 -13.08 1.33 -1.01
C TYR A 72 -12.80 -0.14 -0.65
N PHE A 73 -13.73 -0.85 -0.03
CA PHE A 73 -13.54 -2.23 0.40
C PHE A 73 -14.18 -3.19 -0.62
N SER A 74 -13.53 -4.34 -0.81
CA SER A 74 -14.04 -5.45 -1.61
C SER A 74 -14.58 -6.50 -0.65
N PHE A 75 -15.90 -6.50 -0.45
CA PHE A 75 -16.55 -7.44 0.46
C PHE A 75 -16.81 -8.81 -0.20
N PRO A 76 -16.80 -9.90 0.58
CA PRO A 76 -16.47 -9.94 2.00
C PRO A 76 -14.97 -9.75 2.26
N LEU A 77 -14.61 -9.06 3.34
CA LEU A 77 -13.21 -8.86 3.71
C LEU A 77 -12.69 -10.11 4.43
N ALA A 78 -11.54 -10.61 3.99
CA ALA A 78 -10.87 -11.70 4.69
C ALA A 78 -10.25 -11.20 6.00
N ASP A 79 -10.17 -12.07 7.00
CA ASP A 79 -9.50 -11.80 8.28
C ASP A 79 -8.03 -11.35 8.12
N THR A 80 -7.36 -11.84 7.08
CA THR A 80 -5.99 -11.45 6.71
C THR A 80 -5.86 -10.02 6.20
N THR A 81 -6.96 -9.37 5.80
CA THR A 81 -6.95 -7.98 5.27
C THR A 81 -7.17 -6.94 6.36
N LEU A 82 -7.98 -7.27 7.37
CA LEU A 82 -8.22 -6.48 8.59
C LEU A 82 -8.22 -7.46 9.76
N SER A 83 -7.17 -7.43 10.57
CA SER A 83 -7.05 -8.26 11.77
C SER A 83 -7.95 -7.72 12.88
N LEU A 84 -9.25 -8.00 12.77
CA LEU A 84 -10.27 -7.57 13.72
C LEU A 84 -10.54 -8.65 14.77
N TYR A 85 -10.19 -8.34 16.00
CA TYR A 85 -10.52 -9.14 17.18
C TYR A 85 -11.08 -8.22 18.26
N GLU A 86 -12.08 -8.69 18.99
CA GLU A 86 -12.56 -8.03 20.21
C GLU A 86 -13.21 -6.66 19.97
N ILE A 87 -13.83 -6.47 18.80
CA ILE A 87 -14.65 -5.29 18.50
C ILE A 87 -15.84 -5.23 19.46
N ASN A 88 -16.66 -6.27 19.44
CA ASN A 88 -17.71 -6.57 20.42
C ASN A 88 -18.14 -8.03 20.25
N GLU A 89 -18.83 -8.59 21.25
CA GLU A 89 -19.22 -10.01 21.25
C GLU A 89 -20.11 -10.38 20.04
N ASP A 90 -21.10 -9.54 19.72
CA ASP A 90 -22.01 -9.77 18.60
C ASP A 90 -21.29 -9.77 17.25
N PHE A 91 -20.36 -8.84 17.06
CA PHE A 91 -19.52 -8.74 15.85
C PHE A 91 -18.65 -9.99 15.72
N ASP A 92 -17.98 -10.39 16.79
CA ASP A 92 -17.09 -11.54 16.78
C ASP A 92 -17.84 -12.85 16.54
N LEU A 93 -19.05 -13.00 17.11
CA LEU A 93 -19.92 -14.15 16.82
C LEU A 93 -20.37 -14.16 15.36
N ALA A 94 -20.80 -13.02 14.83
CA ALA A 94 -21.24 -12.91 13.43
C ALA A 94 -20.09 -13.17 12.45
N ARG A 95 -18.89 -12.64 12.72
CA ARG A 95 -17.68 -12.87 11.92
C ARG A 95 -17.26 -14.34 11.96
N LYS A 96 -17.25 -14.97 13.15
CA LYS A 96 -16.95 -16.40 13.31
C LYS A 96 -17.95 -17.28 12.57
N ALA A 97 -19.24 -16.92 12.59
CA ALA A 97 -20.28 -17.63 11.84
C ALA A 97 -20.14 -17.49 10.32
N ASN A 98 -19.38 -16.50 9.84
CA ASN A 98 -19.10 -16.24 8.43
C ASN A 98 -17.66 -16.65 8.03
N ASP A 99 -17.15 -17.76 8.61
CA ASP A 99 -15.81 -18.30 8.37
C ASP A 99 -14.69 -17.27 8.54
N GLY A 100 -14.82 -16.38 9.52
CA GLY A 100 -13.85 -15.31 9.80
C GLY A 100 -13.95 -14.09 8.90
N HIS A 101 -14.76 -14.12 7.84
CA HIS A 101 -14.92 -13.01 6.90
C HIS A 101 -15.88 -11.95 7.42
N ILE A 102 -15.64 -10.70 7.04
CA ILE A 102 -16.49 -9.56 7.39
C ILE A 102 -17.36 -9.22 6.17
N SER A 103 -18.67 -9.43 6.28
CA SER A 103 -19.61 -9.01 5.23
C SER A 103 -19.75 -7.49 5.20
N LYS A 104 -20.30 -6.97 4.10
CA LYS A 104 -20.60 -5.55 3.96
C LYS A 104 -21.54 -5.06 5.06
N GLU A 105 -22.60 -5.80 5.31
CA GLU A 105 -23.63 -5.47 6.31
C GLU A 105 -23.02 -5.46 7.71
N LEU A 106 -22.13 -6.42 8.00
CA LEU A 106 -21.44 -6.50 9.28
C LEU A 106 -20.49 -5.31 9.48
N PHE A 107 -19.73 -4.94 8.45
CA PHE A 107 -18.86 -3.76 8.46
C PHE A 107 -19.65 -2.46 8.69
N VAL A 108 -20.71 -2.23 7.91
CA VAL A 108 -21.53 -1.01 8.01
C VAL A 108 -22.22 -0.91 9.37
N LYS A 109 -22.79 -2.02 9.86
CA LYS A 109 -23.49 -2.05 11.15
C LYS A 109 -22.56 -1.69 12.32
N ASN A 110 -21.30 -2.10 12.25
CA ASN A 110 -20.31 -1.90 13.32
C ASN A 110 -19.25 -0.87 12.94
N PHE A 111 -19.55 0.02 11.99
CA PHE A 111 -18.54 0.92 11.42
C PHE A 111 -17.88 1.81 12.47
N ASN A 112 -18.63 2.34 13.43
CA ASN A 112 -18.06 3.21 14.47
C ASN A 112 -17.05 2.45 15.34
N ASP A 113 -17.38 1.24 15.78
CA ASP A 113 -16.47 0.43 16.60
C ASP A 113 -15.20 0.05 15.81
N ILE A 114 -15.35 -0.29 14.52
CA ILE A 114 -14.23 -0.56 13.62
C ILE A 114 -13.37 0.70 13.42
N TYR A 115 -14.02 1.85 13.24
CA TYR A 115 -13.37 3.14 13.04
C TYR A 115 -12.52 3.52 14.25
N ASP A 116 -13.04 3.31 15.45
CA ASP A 116 -12.34 3.60 16.70
C ASP A 116 -11.22 2.58 16.96
N TYR A 117 -11.47 1.29 16.73
CA TYR A 117 -10.49 0.21 16.91
C TYR A 117 -9.21 0.44 16.09
N PHE A 118 -9.36 0.75 14.80
CA PHE A 118 -8.22 1.04 13.93
C PHE A 118 -7.76 2.50 13.97
N GLN A 119 -8.32 3.31 14.86
CA GLN A 119 -8.02 4.73 14.98
C GLN A 119 -8.11 5.46 13.63
N MET A 120 -9.12 5.11 12.80
CA MET A 120 -9.31 5.63 11.44
C MET A 120 -9.54 7.15 11.40
N GLY A 121 -9.69 7.81 12.57
CA GLY A 121 -9.57 9.25 12.75
C GLY A 121 -8.29 9.83 12.15
N GLY A 122 -7.17 9.08 12.21
CA GLY A 122 -5.88 9.51 11.68
C GLY A 122 -5.88 9.83 10.19
N PHE A 123 -6.80 9.26 9.40
CA PHE A 123 -6.96 9.64 7.99
C PHE A 123 -7.42 11.09 7.82
N SER A 124 -8.32 11.57 8.68
CA SER A 124 -8.79 12.96 8.62
C SER A 124 -7.61 13.91 8.82
N ASP A 125 -6.74 13.61 9.77
CA ASP A 125 -5.59 14.45 10.10
C ASP A 125 -4.49 14.34 9.04
N LEU A 126 -4.25 13.13 8.52
CA LEU A 126 -3.38 12.90 7.36
C LEU A 126 -3.78 13.78 6.18
N PHE A 127 -5.05 13.78 5.78
CA PHE A 127 -5.52 14.59 4.65
C PHE A 127 -5.56 16.10 4.93
N LYS A 128 -5.50 16.54 6.20
CA LYS A 128 -5.30 17.96 6.56
C LYS A 128 -3.82 18.34 6.52
N ALA A 129 -2.93 17.40 6.83
CA ALA A 129 -1.50 17.64 6.95
C ALA A 129 -0.77 17.70 5.60
N VAL A 130 -1.33 17.10 4.54
CA VAL A 130 -0.67 17.05 3.22
C VAL A 130 -1.55 17.63 2.09
N ASP A 131 -0.93 18.31 1.12
CA ASP A 131 -1.62 18.75 -0.09
C ASP A 131 -1.54 17.69 -1.21
N LEU A 132 -2.65 16.96 -1.41
CA LEU A 132 -2.80 15.97 -2.49
C LEU A 132 -2.48 16.52 -3.90
N SER A 133 -2.52 17.83 -4.11
CA SER A 133 -2.16 18.44 -5.39
C SER A 133 -0.68 18.25 -5.75
N GLU A 134 0.19 18.13 -4.74
CA GLU A 134 1.64 17.95 -4.91
C GLU A 134 2.01 16.55 -5.44
N LEU A 135 1.14 15.56 -5.27
CA LEU A 135 1.33 14.21 -5.84
C LEU A 135 1.40 14.22 -7.36
N LYS A 136 1.01 15.31 -8.05
CA LYS A 136 1.25 15.42 -9.49
C LYS A 136 2.74 15.34 -9.84
N GLY A 137 3.60 15.91 -9.00
CA GLY A 137 5.06 15.94 -9.21
C GLY A 137 5.86 15.04 -8.26
N LYS A 138 5.26 14.57 -7.17
CA LYS A 138 5.93 13.75 -6.15
C LYS A 138 5.34 12.35 -6.08
N GLN A 139 6.16 11.35 -5.77
CA GLN A 139 5.64 10.01 -5.44
C GLN A 139 5.21 9.90 -3.98
N GLU A 140 5.58 10.86 -3.16
CA GLU A 140 5.32 10.84 -1.74
C GLU A 140 5.07 12.23 -1.18
N LEU A 141 4.14 12.31 -0.25
CA LEU A 141 3.94 13.44 0.66
C LEU A 141 4.15 12.94 2.08
N ALA A 142 4.88 13.73 2.87
CA ALA A 142 5.09 13.47 4.29
C ALA A 142 4.93 14.78 5.06
N SER A 143 4.41 14.68 6.28
CA SER A 143 4.32 15.78 7.24
C SER A 143 4.57 15.25 8.63
N GLU A 144 5.39 15.96 9.39
CA GLU A 144 5.69 15.68 10.79
C GLU A 144 5.29 16.90 11.62
N HIS A 145 4.69 16.66 12.78
CA HIS A 145 4.26 17.70 13.70
C HIS A 145 4.90 17.50 15.06
N HIS A 146 5.96 18.26 15.29
CA HIS A 146 6.71 18.28 16.52
C HIS A 146 6.15 19.35 17.45
N ILE A 147 5.89 18.98 18.70
CA ILE A 147 5.49 19.93 19.74
C ILE A 147 6.71 20.17 20.61
N LYS A 148 7.02 21.46 20.84
CA LYS A 148 8.17 21.85 21.63
C LYS A 148 8.02 21.30 23.05
N ASP A 149 9.10 20.71 23.56
CA ASP A 149 9.17 20.13 24.91
C ASP A 149 8.23 18.91 25.10
N GLU A 150 7.82 18.25 24.02
CA GLU A 150 7.15 16.94 24.07
C GLU A 150 8.04 15.83 23.51
N GLY A 151 7.92 14.64 24.10
CA GLY A 151 8.66 13.44 23.73
C GLY A 151 8.14 12.73 22.47
N CYS A 152 6.94 13.07 22.02
CA CYS A 152 6.30 12.48 20.84
C CYS A 152 6.15 13.52 19.74
N TYR A 153 6.22 13.08 18.49
CA TYR A 153 5.66 13.79 17.35
C TYR A 153 4.68 12.90 16.59
N THR A 154 3.73 13.52 15.90
CA THR A 154 2.82 12.81 14.99
C THR A 154 3.33 12.92 13.56
N PHE A 155 3.19 11.86 12.77
CA PHE A 155 3.58 11.87 11.37
C PHE A 155 2.44 11.38 10.46
N TYR A 156 2.46 11.84 9.22
CA TYR A 156 1.50 11.53 8.18
C TYR A 156 2.22 11.33 6.85
N ARG A 157 1.85 10.30 6.09
CA ARG A 157 2.47 9.97 4.81
C ARG A 157 1.47 9.43 3.81
N ILE A 158 1.62 9.86 2.56
CA ILE A 158 0.98 9.23 1.40
C ILE A 158 2.08 8.91 0.40
N SER A 159 2.22 7.65 0.00
CA SER A 159 3.10 7.27 -1.11
C SER A 159 2.34 6.54 -2.21
N ILE A 160 2.78 6.75 -3.45
CA ILE A 160 2.27 6.10 -4.66
C ILE A 160 3.42 5.35 -5.33
N GLU A 161 3.25 4.05 -5.53
CA GLU A 161 4.17 3.20 -6.28
C GLU A 161 3.38 2.41 -7.32
N GLY A 162 3.46 2.84 -8.59
CA GLY A 162 2.64 2.28 -9.67
C GLY A 162 1.14 2.43 -9.42
N ASP A 163 0.46 1.30 -9.24
CA ASP A 163 -0.98 1.26 -8.92
C ASP A 163 -1.28 1.20 -7.42
N THR A 164 -0.25 1.17 -6.57
CA THR A 164 -0.38 1.00 -5.13
C THR A 164 -0.24 2.34 -4.42
N VAL A 165 -1.12 2.56 -3.44
CA VAL A 165 -1.12 3.72 -2.57
C VAL A 165 -0.98 3.25 -1.14
N ASN A 166 -0.04 3.84 -0.42
CA ASN A 166 0.11 3.63 1.02
C ASN A 166 -0.29 4.91 1.76
N LEU A 167 -1.22 4.78 2.69
CA LEU A 167 -1.59 5.82 3.64
C LEU A 167 -1.05 5.44 5.01
N GLN A 168 -0.23 6.31 5.60
CA GLN A 168 0.39 6.05 6.89
C GLN A 168 0.20 7.21 7.84
N TYR A 169 -0.13 6.92 9.09
CA TYR A 169 -0.13 7.89 10.18
C TYR A 169 0.29 7.23 11.49
N GLY A 170 0.77 8.02 12.44
CA GLY A 170 1.19 7.48 13.71
C GLY A 170 1.94 8.48 14.59
N THR A 171 2.57 7.93 15.62
CA THR A 171 3.38 8.64 16.61
C THR A 171 4.79 8.06 16.64
N ASN A 172 5.77 8.90 16.85
CA ASN A 172 7.16 8.48 16.98
C ASN A 172 7.90 9.38 17.98
N SER A 173 9.02 8.91 18.54
CA SER A 173 9.75 9.66 19.55
C SER A 173 10.53 10.83 18.96
N ASP A 174 10.48 11.99 19.62
CA ASP A 174 11.29 13.15 19.29
C ASP A 174 12.72 12.98 19.81
N GLN A 175 13.67 12.87 18.87
CA GLN A 175 15.08 12.65 19.21
C GLN A 175 15.69 13.83 19.99
N THR A 176 15.27 15.07 19.70
CA THR A 176 15.78 16.25 20.40
C THR A 176 15.33 16.24 21.85
N TYR A 177 14.07 15.88 22.11
CA TYR A 177 13.55 15.72 23.46
C TYR A 177 14.28 14.60 24.21
N ARG A 178 14.46 13.44 23.59
CA ARG A 178 15.15 12.28 24.18
C ARG A 178 16.58 12.59 24.60
N GLU A 179 17.31 13.34 23.78
CA GLU A 179 18.68 13.75 24.09
C GLU A 179 18.74 14.73 25.28
N ALA A 180 17.70 15.53 25.47
CA ALA A 180 17.58 16.47 26.59
C ALA A 180 17.11 15.81 27.91
N HIS A 181 16.41 14.67 27.82
CA HIS A 181 15.83 13.95 28.96
C HIS A 181 16.28 12.47 28.98
N PRO A 182 17.58 12.19 29.20
CA PRO A 182 18.13 10.84 29.09
C PRO A 182 17.68 9.88 30.21
N ASP A 183 17.03 10.39 31.25
CA ASP A 183 16.52 9.65 32.41
C ASP A 183 15.08 9.16 32.24
N GLU A 184 14.39 9.52 31.15
CA GLU A 184 13.05 9.04 30.83
C GLU A 184 13.13 7.73 30.02
N GLU A 185 12.70 6.61 30.62
CA GLU A 185 12.79 5.26 30.01
C GLU A 185 11.86 5.08 28.80
N GLU A 186 10.65 5.62 28.83
CA GLU A 186 9.67 5.55 27.74
C GLU A 186 9.11 6.94 27.46
N VAL A 187 9.55 7.50 26.33
CA VAL A 187 9.29 8.89 25.95
C VAL A 187 8.04 9.00 25.07
N CYS A 188 7.74 7.96 24.30
CA CYS A 188 6.58 7.93 23.42
C CYS A 188 6.08 6.51 23.18
N GLY A 189 4.76 6.30 23.25
CA GLY A 189 4.12 5.12 22.67
C GLY A 189 4.16 5.25 21.15
N GLU A 190 5.22 4.72 20.53
CA GLU A 190 5.39 4.75 19.08
C GLU A 190 4.32 3.87 18.43
N SER A 191 3.73 4.36 17.35
CA SER A 191 2.74 3.60 16.59
C SER A 191 2.76 4.02 15.13
N ALA A 192 2.43 3.10 14.24
CA ALA A 192 2.32 3.35 12.82
C ALA A 192 1.20 2.50 12.22
N PHE A 193 0.12 3.16 11.82
CA PHE A 193 -0.98 2.56 11.07
C PHE A 193 -0.70 2.74 9.59
N ASN A 194 -0.70 1.64 8.84
CA ASN A 194 -0.42 1.61 7.41
C ASN A 194 -1.55 0.92 6.67
N TRP A 195 -2.18 1.65 5.75
CA TRP A 195 -3.28 1.15 4.95
C TRP A 195 -2.90 1.19 3.47
N VAL A 196 -2.92 0.00 2.86
CA VAL A 196 -2.54 -0.20 1.47
C VAL A 196 -3.78 -0.29 0.60
N PHE A 197 -3.82 0.52 -0.44
CA PHE A 197 -4.84 0.51 -1.48
C PHE A 197 -4.20 0.24 -2.83
N ARG A 198 -4.98 -0.35 -3.74
CA ARG A 198 -4.59 -0.58 -5.13
C ARG A 198 -5.61 0.02 -6.08
N LEU A 199 -5.17 0.66 -7.15
CA LEU A 199 -6.04 1.11 -8.22
C LEU A 199 -6.49 -0.10 -9.05
N GLU A 200 -7.76 -0.45 -8.94
CA GLU A 200 -8.39 -1.50 -9.72
C GLU A 200 -9.45 -0.90 -10.65
N GLY A 201 -9.17 -0.93 -11.95
CA GLY A 201 -9.93 -0.15 -12.93
C GLY A 201 -9.80 1.34 -12.64
N ASN A 202 -10.90 1.97 -12.21
CA ASN A 202 -10.96 3.40 -11.92
C ASN A 202 -11.16 3.72 -10.43
N LYS A 203 -10.93 2.74 -9.54
CA LYS A 203 -11.20 2.90 -8.10
C LYS A 203 -10.06 2.41 -7.24
N LEU A 204 -9.80 3.09 -6.14
CA LEU A 204 -8.94 2.56 -5.10
C LEU A 204 -9.66 1.45 -4.34
N ARG A 205 -8.96 0.34 -4.12
CA ARG A 205 -9.43 -0.84 -3.38
C ARG A 205 -8.49 -1.13 -2.24
N PHE A 206 -9.04 -1.23 -1.05
CA PHE A 206 -8.31 -1.64 0.13
C PHE A 206 -7.75 -3.04 -0.07
N VAL A 207 -6.47 -3.20 0.24
CA VAL A 207 -5.74 -4.46 0.13
C VAL A 207 -5.51 -5.03 1.51
N ARG A 208 -4.94 -4.24 2.42
CA ARG A 208 -4.59 -4.66 3.77
C ARG A 208 -4.28 -3.46 4.67
N GLU A 209 -4.38 -3.71 5.95
CA GLU A 209 -3.92 -2.85 7.03
C GLU A 209 -2.75 -3.53 7.74
N MET A 210 -1.81 -2.72 8.23
CA MET A 210 -0.67 -3.16 9.04
C MET A 210 -0.45 -2.11 10.14
N THR A 211 -0.44 -2.55 11.40
CA THR A 211 -0.06 -1.71 12.53
C THR A 211 1.30 -2.16 13.07
N ALA A 212 2.15 -1.20 13.41
CA ALA A 212 3.36 -1.41 14.20
C ALA A 212 3.30 -0.51 15.44
N GLY A 213 3.77 -1.00 16.58
CA GLY A 213 3.79 -0.29 17.87
C GLY A 213 4.23 -1.22 18.99
#